data_AF-V6Z369-F1
#
_entry.id   AF-V6Z369-F1
#
_cell.length_a   1.000
_cell.length_b   1.000
_cell.length_c   1.000
_cell.angle_alpha   90.00
_cell.angle_beta   90.00
_cell.angle_gamma   90.00
#
_symmetry.space_group_name_H-M   'P 1'
#
loop_
_entity.id
_entity.type
_entity.pdbx_description
1 polymer ?
#
loop_
_entity_poly.entity_id
_entity_poly.type
_entity_poly.pdbx_seq_one_letter_code
_entity_poly.pdbx_strand_id
1 'polypeptide(L)'
;MLQIIADKYNEKFIYPYNYSLTHQQKMLIGQFLSDGYMTSDEVLATIDRIPEDVESPLAYLISSMERLKEERFLEAKAIAHENARRKYQN
;
A
#
# COMPACT_ATOMS: atom_id res chain seq x y z
N MET A 1 11.66 1.34 10.17
CA MET A 1 10.58 0.78 9.33
C MET A 1 10.71 1.19 7.86
N LEU A 2 10.60 2.48 7.51
CA LEU A 2 10.72 2.93 6.11
C LEU A 2 12.00 2.49 5.40
N GLN A 3 13.11 2.41 6.13
CA GLN A 3 14.37 1.92 5.56
C GLN A 3 14.27 0.44 5.14
N ILE A 4 13.60 -0.42 5.91
CA ILE A 4 13.41 -1.84 5.57
C ILE A 4 12.59 -2.00 4.28
N ILE A 5 11.54 -1.19 4.12
CA ILE A 5 10.73 -1.16 2.90
C ILE A 5 11.57 -0.69 1.70
N ALA A 6 12.39 0.34 1.90
CA ALA A 6 13.28 0.84 0.85
C ALA A 6 14.34 -0.19 0.47
N ASP A 7 14.94 -0.87 1.45
CA ASP A 7 15.94 -1.90 1.22
C ASP A 7 15.33 -3.07 0.43
N LYS A 8 14.12 -3.52 0.82
CA LYS A 8 13.39 -4.57 0.11
C LYS A 8 13.02 -4.20 -1.32
N TYR A 9 12.56 -2.96 -1.53
CA TYR A 9 12.26 -2.45 -2.88
C TYR A 9 13.53 -2.38 -3.73
N ASN A 10 14.61 -1.84 -3.17
CA ASN A 10 15.88 -1.69 -3.88
C ASN A 10 16.49 -3.06 -4.19
N GLU A 11 16.48 -4.01 -3.26
CA GLU A 11 16.96 -5.39 -3.47
C GLU A 11 16.32 -6.02 -4.71
N LYS A 12 15.02 -5.79 -4.89
CA LYS A 12 14.26 -6.37 -6.01
C LYS A 12 14.45 -5.63 -7.34
N PHE A 13 14.63 -4.31 -7.33
CA PHE A 13 14.54 -3.50 -8.55
C PHE A 13 15.79 -2.66 -8.88
N ILE A 14 16.82 -2.63 -8.03
CA ILE A 14 18.04 -1.86 -8.30
C ILE A 14 18.88 -2.48 -9.40
N TYR A 15 18.94 -3.81 -9.50
CA TYR A 15 19.68 -4.51 -10.53
C TYR A 15 18.77 -5.50 -11.25
N PRO A 16 18.76 -5.52 -12.60
CA PRO A 16 19.47 -4.63 -13.52
C PRO A 16 18.77 -3.28 -13.78
N TYR A 17 17.59 -3.05 -13.19
CA TYR A 17 16.66 -1.99 -13.63
C TYR A 17 16.94 -0.59 -13.05
N ASN A 18 17.84 -0.46 -12.07
CA ASN A 18 18.25 0.79 -11.44
C ASN A 18 17.10 1.61 -10.81
N TYR A 19 16.04 0.93 -10.35
CA TYR A 19 15.00 1.59 -9.57
C TYR A 19 15.39 1.61 -8.10
N SER A 20 15.31 2.80 -7.51
CA SER A 20 15.43 3.00 -6.07
C SER A 20 14.43 4.04 -5.58
N LEU A 21 14.04 3.94 -4.31
CA LEU A 21 13.11 4.91 -3.73
C LEU A 21 13.80 6.22 -3.35
N THR A 22 13.31 7.32 -3.88
CA THR A 22 13.71 8.67 -3.45
C THR A 22 13.20 8.97 -2.03
N HIS A 23 13.72 10.04 -1.42
CA HIS A 23 13.22 10.48 -0.12
C HIS A 23 11.71 10.77 -0.15
N GLN A 24 11.23 11.50 -1.16
CA GLN A 24 9.81 11.84 -1.28
C GLN A 24 8.92 10.59 -1.45
N GLN A 25 9.38 9.59 -2.19
CA GLN A 25 8.64 8.33 -2.38
C GLN A 25 8.57 7.51 -1.09
N LYS A 26 9.66 7.48 -0.31
CA LYS A 26 9.65 6.89 1.04
C LYS A 26 8.67 7.60 1.96
N MET A 27 8.60 8.94 1.91
CA MET A 27 7.64 9.71 2.70
C MET A 27 6.19 9.43 2.28
N LEU A 28 5.92 9.30 0.98
CA LEU A 28 4.59 8.92 0.49
C LEU A 28 4.15 7.57 1.05
N ILE A 29 5.00 6.54 0.95
CA ILE A 29 4.71 5.22 1.53
C ILE A 29 4.53 5.33 3.05
N GLY A 30 5.34 6.15 3.72
CA GLY A 30 5.21 6.43 5.14
C GLY A 30 3.87 7.03 5.54
N GLN A 31 3.27 7.85 4.69
CA GLN A 31 1.95 8.41 4.95
C GLN A 31 0.86 7.33 4.98
N PHE A 32 0.89 6.35 4.07
CA PHE A 32 -0.06 5.22 4.09
C PHE A 32 0.02 4.42 5.38
N LEU A 33 1.23 4.23 5.91
CA LEU A 33 1.45 3.57 7.20
C LEU A 33 0.94 4.41 8.37
N SER A 34 1.25 5.72 8.36
CA SER A 34 0.85 6.65 9.42
C SER A 34 -0.66 6.82 9.51
N ASP A 35 -1.36 6.82 8.38
CA ASP A 35 -2.80 6.94 8.32
C ASP A 35 -3.52 5.63 8.72
N GLY A 36 -2.77 4.55 8.93
CA GLY A 36 -3.32 3.23 9.28
C GLY A 36 -4.02 2.53 8.12
N TYR A 37 -3.87 3.01 6.88
CA TYR A 37 -4.44 2.35 5.71
C TYR A 37 -3.73 1.04 5.38
N MET A 38 -2.46 0.91 5.76
CA MET A 38 -1.65 -0.29 5.54
C MET A 38 -0.67 -0.52 6.67
N THR A 39 -0.30 -1.77 6.87
CA THR A 39 0.81 -2.18 7.75
C THR A 39 2.11 -2.31 6.96
N SER A 40 3.25 -2.32 7.66
CA SER A 40 4.55 -2.56 7.04
C SER A 40 4.61 -3.90 6.31
N ASP A 41 4.01 -4.93 6.90
CA ASP A 41 4.06 -6.30 6.36
C ASP A 41 3.26 -6.40 5.07
N GLU A 42 2.15 -5.68 4.97
CA GLU A 42 1.36 -5.59 3.74
C GLU A 42 2.12 -4.88 2.62
N VAL A 43 2.88 -3.83 2.95
CA VAL A 43 3.73 -3.15 1.96
C VAL A 43 4.84 -4.08 1.49
N LEU A 44 5.53 -4.78 2.40
CA LEU A 44 6.57 -5.74 2.06
C LEU A 44 6.03 -6.88 1.19
N ALA A 45 4.89 -7.46 1.56
CA ALA A 45 4.23 -8.50 0.79
C ALA A 45 3.75 -7.99 -0.58
N THR A 46 3.38 -6.71 -0.69
CA THR A 46 3.03 -6.10 -1.98
C THR A 46 4.26 -6.02 -2.86
N ILE A 47 5.41 -5.57 -2.35
CA ILE A 47 6.69 -5.53 -3.08
C ILE A 47 7.09 -6.92 -3.59
N ASP A 48 6.93 -7.96 -2.76
CA ASP A 48 7.23 -9.34 -3.15
C ASP A 48 6.38 -9.82 -4.33
N ARG A 49 5.15 -9.32 -4.49
CA ARG A 49 4.23 -9.71 -5.57
C ARG A 49 4.34 -8.86 -6.84
N ILE A 50 5.10 -7.76 -6.82
CA ILE A 50 5.29 -6.94 -8.03
C ILE A 50 6.05 -7.79 -9.08
N PRO A 51 5.58 -7.85 -10.34
CA PRO A 51 6.29 -8.53 -11.42
C PRO A 51 7.67 -7.90 -11.67
N GLU A 52 8.67 -8.72 -12.05
CA GLU A 52 10.02 -8.23 -12.33
C GLU A 52 10.10 -7.41 -13.63
N ASP A 53 9.20 -7.67 -14.58
CA ASP A 53 9.13 -7.05 -15.91
C ASP A 53 8.20 -5.84 -15.98
N VAL A 54 7.72 -5.35 -14.83
CA VAL A 54 6.83 -4.19 -14.80
C VAL A 54 7.57 -2.91 -15.22
N GLU A 55 6.95 -2.11 -16.08
CA GLU A 55 7.53 -0.86 -16.60
C GLU A 55 7.80 0.19 -15.51
N SER A 56 6.97 0.21 -14.46
CA SER A 56 7.11 1.13 -13.33
C SER A 56 6.74 0.43 -12.01
N PRO A 57 7.74 -0.15 -11.30
CA PRO A 57 7.48 -0.88 -10.06
C PRO A 57 6.90 0.01 -8.96
N LEU A 58 7.30 1.28 -8.92
CA LEU A 58 6.75 2.24 -7.97
C LEU A 58 5.27 2.54 -8.26
N ALA A 59 4.90 2.78 -9.53
CA ALA A 59 3.50 3.04 -9.87
C ALA A 59 2.63 1.83 -9.52
N TYR A 60 3.12 0.61 -9.81
CA TYR A 60 2.43 -0.62 -9.42
C TYR A 60 2.24 -0.73 -7.91
N LEU A 61 3.28 -0.44 -7.13
CA LEU A 61 3.22 -0.43 -5.68
C LEU A 61 2.16 0.55 -5.19
N ILE A 62 2.26 1.83 -5.58
CA ILE A 62 1.34 2.88 -5.14
C ILE A 62 -0.10 2.56 -5.53
N SER A 63 -0.36 2.15 -6.77
CA SER A 63 -1.72 1.77 -7.18
C SER A 63 -2.27 0.56 -6.42
N SER A 64 -1.42 -0.39 -6.04
CA SER A 64 -1.83 -1.52 -5.19
C SER A 64 -2.20 -1.06 -3.78
N MET A 65 -1.43 -0.12 -3.23
CA MET A 65 -1.70 0.49 -1.93
C MET A 65 -2.99 1.33 -1.94
N GLU A 66 -3.23 2.09 -3.00
CA GLU A 66 -4.45 2.88 -3.20
C GLU A 66 -5.70 2.00 -3.30
N ARG A 67 -5.63 0.89 -4.06
CA ARG A 67 -6.74 -0.06 -4.14
C ARG A 67 -7.08 -0.68 -2.80
N LEU A 68 -6.08 -1.12 -2.02
CA LEU A 68 -6.35 -1.69 -0.70
C LEU A 68 -6.99 -0.68 0.25
N LYS A 69 -6.55 0.59 0.19
CA LYS A 69 -7.17 1.68 0.93
C LYS A 69 -8.63 1.89 0.52
N GLU A 70 -8.92 1.87 -0.77
CA GLU A 70 -10.29 2.02 -1.28
C GLU A 70 -11.19 0.87 -0.85
N GLU A 71 -10.73 -0.37 -0.97
CA GLU A 71 -11.45 -1.58 -0.52
C GLU A 71 -11.86 -1.46 0.95
N ARG A 72 -10.92 -1.09 1.82
CA ARG A 72 -11.18 -0.87 3.26
C ARG A 72 -12.18 0.24 3.53
N PHE A 73 -12.12 1.33 2.76
CA PHE A 73 -13.06 2.42 2.88
C PHE A 73 -14.49 1.98 2.51
N LEU A 74 -14.64 1.21 1.43
CA LEU A 74 -15.91 0.66 1.01
C LEU A 74 -16.48 -0.32 2.04
N GLU A 75 -15.65 -1.19 2.60
CA GLU A 75 -16.03 -2.12 3.67
C GLU A 75 -16.53 -1.38 4.93
N ALA A 76 -15.76 -0.40 5.40
CA ALA A 76 -16.14 0.41 6.57
C ALA A 76 -17.47 1.14 6.34
N LYS A 77 -17.67 1.69 5.13
CA LYS A 77 -18.92 2.35 4.74
C LYS A 77 -20.09 1.36 4.73
N ALA A 78 -19.90 0.16 4.19
CA ALA A 78 -20.94 -0.89 4.17
C ALA A 78 -21.36 -1.30 5.58
N ILE A 79 -20.39 -1.52 6.48
CA ILE A 79 -20.63 -1.85 7.90
C ILE A 79 -21.39 -0.73 8.60
N ALA A 80 -20.99 0.53 8.39
CA ALA A 80 -21.67 1.69 8.97
C ALA A 80 -23.13 1.79 8.50
N HIS A 81 -23.39 1.55 7.20
CA HIS A 81 -24.75 1.52 6.67
C HIS A 81 -25.60 0.40 7.27
N GLU A 82 -25.04 -0.81 7.43
CA GLU A 82 -25.75 -1.93 8.05
C GLU A 82 -26.08 -1.64 9.52
N ASN A 83 -25.12 -1.11 10.28
CA ASN A 83 -25.31 -0.74 11.69
C ASN A 83 -26.38 0.35 11.86
N ALA A 84 -26.40 1.34 10.97
CA ALA A 84 -27.45 2.36 10.96
C ALA A 84 -28.82 1.72 10.69
N ARG A 85 -28.95 0.85 9.68
CA ARG A 85 -30.21 0.14 9.39
C ARG A 85 -30.72 -0.65 10.61
N ARG A 86 -29.84 -1.41 11.28
CA ARG A 86 -30.20 -2.16 12.51
C ARG A 86 -30.67 -1.25 13.64
N LYS A 87 -30.05 -0.07 13.81
CA LYS A 87 -30.42 0.90 14.84
C LYS A 87 -31.78 1.57 14.61
N TYR A 88 -32.20 1.75 13.36
CA TYR A 88 -33.50 2.36 13.00
C TYR A 88 -34.63 1.34 12.79
N GLN A 89 -34.34 0.05 12.86
CA GLN A 89 -35.34 -1.04 12.77
C GLN A 89 -35.75 -1.62 14.13
N ASN A 90 -35.07 -1.24 15.21
CA ASN A 90 -35.42 -1.52 16.60
C ASN A 90 -35.92 -0.25 17.29
#